data_AF-A0A355YLB5-F1
#
_entry.id   AF-A0A355YLB5-F1
#
_cell.length_a   1.000
_cell.length_b   1.000
_cell.length_c   1.000
_cell.angle_alpha   90.00
_cell.angle_beta   90.00
_cell.angle_gamma   90.00
#
_symmetry.space_group_name_H-M   'P 1'
#
loop_
_entity.id
_entity.type
_entity.pdbx_description
1 polymer ?
#
loop_
_entity_poly.entity_id
_entity_poly.type
_entity_poly.pdbx_seq_one_letter_code
_entity_poly.pdbx_strand_id
1 'polypeptide(L)' 'RKDELKDFAECGLCGTAAVISPVGKIVDHGTEICLPSGMDEMGPVTKKLYDTLTGIQMGRVKAPEGWIREIL' A
#
# COMPACT_ATOMS: atom_id res chain seq x y z
N ARG A 1 0.17 -6.44 18.62
CA ARG A 1 1.09 -5.78 19.57
C ARG A 1 2.35 -5.33 18.82
N LYS A 2 3.10 -4.30 19.26
CA LYS A 2 4.25 -3.75 18.50
C LYS A 2 5.31 -4.81 18.13
N ASP A 3 5.46 -5.83 18.95
CA ASP A 3 6.34 -6.99 18.73
C ASP A 3 5.99 -7.82 17.50
N GLU A 4 4.75 -7.76 16.99
CA GLU A 4 4.32 -8.49 15.79
C GLU A 4 4.74 -7.78 14.49
N LEU A 5 5.17 -6.52 14.56
CA LEU A 5 5.44 -5.71 13.36
C LEU A 5 6.58 -6.27 12.50
N LYS A 6 7.51 -6.99 13.12
CA LYS A 6 8.63 -7.68 12.46
C LYS A 6 8.19 -8.92 11.68
N ASP A 7 6.99 -9.44 11.93
CA ASP A 7 6.48 -10.66 11.31
C ASP A 7 5.76 -10.36 9.98
N PHE A 8 5.51 -9.09 9.66
CA PHE A 8 4.92 -8.69 8.38
C PHE A 8 5.97 -8.66 7.26
N ALA A 9 5.63 -9.27 6.13
CA ALA A 9 6.48 -9.27 4.94
C ALA A 9 6.51 -7.90 4.22
N GLU A 10 5.42 -7.13 4.31
CA GLU A 10 5.24 -5.84 3.64
C GLU A 10 4.38 -4.92 4.52
N CYS A 11 4.59 -3.60 4.39
CA CYS A 11 3.78 -2.58 5.07
C CYS A 11 3.56 -1.40 4.11
N GLY A 12 2.41 -0.75 4.20
CA GLY A 12 2.07 0.42 3.38
C GLY A 12 1.07 1.34 4.06
N LEU A 13 1.17 2.64 3.77
CA LEU A 13 0.21 3.67 4.15
C LEU A 13 -0.71 3.93 2.95
N CYS A 14 -2.02 4.04 3.18
CA CYS A 14 -2.98 4.31 2.13
C CYS A 14 -3.76 5.61 2.39
N GLY A 15 -4.17 6.27 1.32
CA GLY A 15 -4.93 7.51 1.38
C GLY A 15 -5.06 8.15 0.01
N THR A 16 -6.03 9.04 -0.19
CA THR A 16 -6.38 9.56 -1.53
C THR A 16 -5.19 10.12 -2.31
N ALA A 17 -4.33 10.90 -1.65
CA ALA A 17 -3.17 11.51 -2.32
C ALA A 17 -2.03 10.52 -2.60
N ALA A 18 -1.82 9.56 -1.69
CA ALA A 18 -0.72 8.60 -1.78
C ALA A 18 -1.08 7.35 -2.59
N VAL A 19 -2.37 7.07 -2.72
CA VAL A 19 -2.96 5.78 -3.08
C VAL A 19 -2.46 4.68 -2.13
N ILE A 20 -1.24 4.19 -2.33
CA ILE A 20 -0.48 3.34 -1.42
C ILE A 20 1.00 3.75 -1.47
N SER A 21 1.56 4.18 -0.34
CA SER A 21 3.00 4.40 -0.16
C SER A 21 3.61 3.24 0.62
N PRO A 22 4.63 2.53 0.09
CA PRO A 22 5.27 1.43 0.81
C PRO A 22 6.07 1.96 2.01
N VAL A 23 6.13 1.17 3.08
CA VAL A 23 6.87 1.48 4.31
C VAL A 23 8.01 0.48 4.45
N GLY A 24 9.23 0.93 4.23
CA GLY A 24 10.44 0.12 4.43
C GLY A 24 10.97 0.10 5.86
N LYS A 25 10.64 1.10 6.67
CA LYS A 25 11.12 1.22 8.04
C LYS A 25 10.15 2.00 8.92
N ILE A 26 9.98 1.52 10.15
CA ILE A 26 9.28 2.23 11.23
C ILE A 26 10.31 2.57 12.31
N VAL A 27 10.34 3.84 12.72
CA VAL A 27 11.19 4.31 13.82
C VAL A 27 10.30 4.76 14.97
N ASP A 28 10.45 4.12 16.13
CA ASP A 28 9.62 4.33 17.30
C ASP A 28 10.52 4.50 18.54
N HIS A 29 10.65 5.73 19.05
CA HIS A 29 11.45 6.07 20.23
C HIS A 29 12.87 5.44 20.24
N GLY A 30 13.55 5.44 19.09
CA GLY A 30 14.90 4.88 18.93
C GLY A 30 14.95 3.38 18.62
N THR A 31 13.80 2.70 18.60
CA THR A 31 13.68 1.33 18.07
C THR A 31 13.40 1.39 16.58
N GLU A 32 14.24 0.72 15.79
CA GLU A 32 14.01 0.55 14.36
C GLU A 32 13.37 -0.82 14.07
N ILE A 33 12.34 -0.80 13.24
CA ILE A 33 11.71 -2.00 12.69
C ILE A 33 11.83 -1.90 11.18
N CYS A 34 12.70 -2.71 10.59
CA CYS A 34 12.94 -2.74 9.16
C CYS A 34 12.05 -3.82 8.52
N LEU A 35 11.32 -3.44 7.47
CA LEU A 35 10.46 -4.34 6.72
C LEU A 35 11.27 -4.96 5.58
N PRO A 36 10.97 -6.21 5.16
CA PRO A 36 11.69 -6.86 4.06
C PRO A 36 11.60 -6.14 2.71
N SER A 37 10.63 -5.24 2.52
CA SER A 37 10.43 -4.44 1.31
C SER A 37 9.95 -3.02 1.66
N GLY A 38 9.97 -2.11 0.69
CA GLY A 38 9.43 -0.75 0.81
C GLY A 38 10.46 0.36 1.07
N MET A 39 11.75 0.03 1.19
CA MET A 39 12.83 1.04 1.22
C MET A 39 13.19 1.52 -0.19
N ASP A 40 13.55 0.59 -1.07
CA ASP A 40 13.92 0.89 -2.47
C ASP A 40 12.75 0.61 -3.43
N GLU A 41 12.07 -0.52 -3.22
CA GLU A 41 10.96 -0.98 -4.07
C GLU A 41 9.78 -1.46 -3.24
N MET A 42 8.58 -1.27 -3.80
CA MET A 42 7.33 -1.80 -3.27
C MET A 42 7.32 -3.32 -3.36
N GLY A 43 6.91 -4.00 -2.28
CA GLY A 43 6.76 -5.45 -2.28
C GLY A 43 5.68 -5.95 -3.25
N PRO A 44 5.73 -7.23 -3.66
CA PRO A 44 4.85 -7.79 -4.69
C PRO A 44 3.35 -7.70 -4.35
N VAL A 45 2.96 -7.86 -3.08
CA VAL A 45 1.55 -7.78 -2.66
C VAL A 45 1.07 -6.33 -2.70
N THR A 46 1.84 -5.42 -2.14
CA THR A 46 1.55 -3.98 -2.11
C THR A 46 1.46 -3.43 -3.53
N LYS A 47 2.35 -3.86 -4.43
CA LYS A 47 2.32 -3.50 -5.85
C LYS A 47 1.07 -3.99 -6.55
N LYS A 48 0.69 -5.25 -6.33
CA LYS A 48 -0.56 -5.79 -6.87
C LYS A 48 -1.78 -4.99 -6.41
N LEU A 49 -1.83 -4.58 -5.14
CA LEU A 49 -2.90 -3.75 -4.60
C LEU A 49 -2.93 -2.36 -5.25
N TYR A 50 -1.76 -1.71 -5.37
CA TYR A 50 -1.61 -0.40 -6.00
C TYR A 50 -2.06 -0.43 -7.47
N ASP A 51 -1.53 -1.38 -8.25
CA ASP A 51 -1.83 -1.52 -9.68
C ASP A 51 -3.32 -1.83 -9.91
N THR A 52 -3.92 -2.66 -9.04
CA THR A 52 -5.35 -2.99 -9.14
C THR A 52 -6.22 -1.77 -8.83
N LEU A 53 -5.95 -1.07 -7.73
CA LEU A 53 -6.76 0.07 -7.30
C LEU A 53 -6.66 1.24 -8.29
N THR A 54 -5.44 1.58 -8.72
CA THR A 54 -5.22 2.62 -9.74
C THR A 54 -5.78 2.20 -11.09
N GLY A 55 -5.68 0.91 -11.44
CA GLY A 55 -6.31 0.35 -12.63
C GLY A 55 -7.83 0.54 -12.64
N ILE A 56 -8.50 0.34 -11.49
CA ILE A 56 -9.93 0.62 -11.31
C ILE A 56 -10.22 2.12 -11.47
N GLN A 57 -9.47 2.98 -10.77
CA GLN A 57 -9.65 4.43 -10.79
C GLN A 57 -9.48 5.03 -12.19
N MET A 58 -8.56 4.47 -12.99
CA MET A 58 -8.26 4.90 -14.35
C MET A 58 -9.12 4.20 -15.42
N GLY A 59 -10.08 3.36 -15.02
CA GLY A 59 -10.94 2.61 -15.94
C GLY A 59 -10.24 1.52 -16.77
N ARG A 60 -9.01 1.12 -16.41
CA ARG A 60 -8.25 0.05 -17.07
C ARG A 60 -8.63 -1.34 -16.58
N VAL A 61 -9.12 -1.43 -15.34
CA VAL A 61 -9.58 -2.66 -14.68
C VAL A 61 -11.05 -2.47 -14.30
N LYS A 62 -11.85 -3.53 -14.44
CA LYS A 62 -13.28 -3.50 -14.07
C LYS A 62 -13.43 -3.19 -12.58
N ALA A 63 -14.17 -2.13 -12.28
CA ALA A 63 -14.51 -1.76 -10.91
C ALA A 63 -15.56 -2.70 -10.29
N PRO A 64 -15.54 -2.90 -8.97
CA PRO A 64 -16.69 -3.39 -8.23
C PRO A 64 -17.91 -2.49 -8.43
N GLU A 65 -19.11 -3.06 -8.28
CA GLU A 65 -20.36 -2.32 -8.42
C GLU A 65 -20.42 -1.13 -7.44
N GLY A 66 -20.85 0.03 -7.95
CA GLY A 66 -21.03 1.25 -7.16
C GLY A 66 -19.75 2.04 -6.83
N TRP A 67 -18.56 1.59 -7.24
CA TRP A 67 -17.30 2.31 -6.95
C TRP A 67 -17.04 3.50 -7.86
N ILE A 68 -17.47 3.42 -9.13
CA ILE A 68 -17.24 4.48 -10.12
C ILE A 68 -18.50 5.30 -10.29
N ARG A 69 -18.36 6.62 -10.20
CA ARG A 69 -19.38 7.60 -10.58
C ARG A 69 -18.90 8.34 -11.81
N GLU A 70 -19.54 8.10 -12.94
CA GLU A 70 -19.34 8.91 -14.13
C GLU A 70 -19.95 10.31 -13.93
N ILE A 71 -19.20 11.31 -14.38
CA ILE A 71 -19.62 12.72 -14.38
C ILE A 71 -19.76 13.12 -15.85
N LEU A 72 -20.96 13.53 -16.24
CA LEU A 72 -21.29 14.04 -17.58
C LEU A 72 -21.02 15.54 -17.67
#